data_AF-A0A7K3GVJ1-F1
#
_entry.id   AF-A0A7K3GVJ1-F1
#
_cell.length_a   1.000
_cell.length_b   1.000
_cell.length_c   1.000
_cell.angle_alpha   90.00
_cell.angle_beta   90.00
_cell.angle_gamma   90.00
#
_symmetry.space_group_name_H-M   'P 1'
#
loop_
_entity.id
_entity.type
_entity.pdbx_description
1 polymer ?
#
loop_
_entity_poly.entity_id
_entity_poly.type
_entity_poly.pdbx_seq_one_letter_code
_entity_poly.pdbx_strand_id
1 'polypeptide(L)'
;MHDLARALADQLHPGAAPRDVTVSFGARRQAPVEYRSRGRGGPVTVYAEALHAALYGLPASDESLPTALDALLQATHTATAPEQKTAVLRQVAEQLRNAAEIMQRYQYRAQWDRFPTDVAEQLADAHDQAQQIAQALDRVAPAFGHQPTMDTTPRAQAAHGQRATTPWPPRQRRHHATADLPRQPTLREGHLLAATDSLHALLAQPRCALGVFVPAGLHPARAERRQLDQIAQAGADLFEIGLAHHDAGLDGPVIQAAYRRALSRGNVFTRALRALEHAAGLRPTVVMTYWEPVHRHGPEYLARLLADAGAAGAMVVDLPEDQTEHWQAAAKAANLSTPRLLPRHLTDTGLVTVAAGASGWLYAPASTAPTGYRGPLDVPALADFTTRLRAASPLPVVSGVGISTPALAERVAPLVDAVVIGTPVVRALMTAPEQAPVLTTAFAHALTPYATTETRA
;
A
#
# COMPACT_ATOMS: atom_id res chain seq x y z
N MET A 1 -3.94 12.73 31.76
CA MET A 1 -2.70 13.14 32.45
C MET A 1 -2.43 12.29 33.69
N HIS A 2 -3.35 12.17 34.66
CA HIS A 2 -3.08 11.44 35.92
C HIS A 2 -3.00 9.90 35.78
N ASP A 3 -3.73 9.29 34.83
CA ASP A 3 -3.67 7.83 34.61
C ASP A 3 -2.51 7.39 33.71
N LEU A 4 -2.01 8.28 32.84
CA LEU A 4 -0.87 8.00 31.97
C LEU A 4 0.46 8.07 32.75
N ALA A 5 0.60 9.05 33.64
CA ALA A 5 1.77 9.19 34.49
C ALA A 5 1.90 8.04 35.51
N ARG A 6 0.75 7.51 36.01
CA ARG A 6 0.73 6.35 36.92
C ARG A 6 1.12 5.06 36.19
N ALA A 7 0.61 4.86 34.98
CA ALA A 7 0.96 3.71 34.14
C ALA A 7 2.46 3.69 33.75
N LEU A 8 3.07 4.86 33.56
CA LEU A 8 4.50 5.00 33.27
C LEU A 8 5.38 4.83 34.52
N ALA A 9 4.94 5.31 35.69
CA ALA A 9 5.68 5.13 36.95
C ALA A 9 5.73 3.65 37.38
N ASP A 10 4.63 2.90 37.22
CA ASP A 10 4.56 1.46 37.52
C ASP A 10 5.47 0.61 36.61
N GLN A 11 5.74 1.08 35.39
CA GLN A 11 6.64 0.40 34.45
C GLN A 11 8.12 0.67 34.70
N LEU A 12 8.46 1.83 35.29
CA LEU A 12 9.86 2.23 35.47
C LEU A 12 10.41 1.85 36.85
N HIS A 13 9.59 1.86 37.92
CA HIS A 13 10.00 1.45 39.26
C HIS A 13 8.86 0.80 40.05
N PRO A 14 8.69 -0.54 39.95
CA PRO A 14 7.64 -1.24 40.69
C PRO A 14 7.90 -1.18 42.21
N GLY A 15 7.14 -0.35 42.95
CA GLY A 15 7.09 -0.36 44.42
C GLY A 15 7.53 0.90 45.18
N ALA A 16 7.84 2.02 44.53
CA ALA A 16 8.24 3.25 45.24
C ALA A 16 7.04 4.02 45.83
N ALA A 17 7.12 4.42 47.11
CA ALA A 17 6.05 5.19 47.76
C ALA A 17 6.11 6.68 47.35
N PRO A 18 4.97 7.37 47.10
CA PRO A 18 4.92 8.76 46.60
C PRO A 18 5.54 9.85 47.51
N ARG A 19 6.08 9.46 48.67
CA ARG A 19 6.56 10.35 49.74
C ARG A 19 8.06 10.61 49.67
N ASP A 20 8.78 9.83 48.86
CA ASP A 20 10.25 9.82 48.83
C ASP A 20 10.82 10.61 47.64
N VAL A 21 10.00 11.40 46.94
CA VAL A 21 10.44 12.21 45.80
C VAL A 21 10.27 13.70 46.14
N THR A 22 11.39 14.37 46.44
CA THR A 22 11.46 15.84 46.51
C THR A 22 12.34 16.34 45.36
N VAL A 23 11.80 17.15 44.46
CA VAL A 23 12.57 17.81 43.39
C VAL A 23 12.37 19.32 43.49
N SER A 24 13.47 20.05 43.68
CA SER A 24 13.52 21.51 43.74
C SER A 24 14.16 22.10 42.48
N PHE A 25 13.64 23.23 41.98
CA PHE A 25 14.16 23.93 40.80
C PHE A 25 14.64 25.35 41.14
N GLY A 26 15.81 25.72 40.62
CA GLY A 26 16.30 27.10 40.60
C GLY A 26 16.21 27.70 39.20
N ALA A 27 15.56 28.85 39.07
CA ALA A 27 15.48 29.58 37.80
C ALA A 27 16.69 30.51 37.62
N ARG A 28 17.35 30.45 36.46
CA ARG A 28 18.19 31.55 35.96
C ARG A 28 17.54 32.21 34.75
N ARG A 29 17.46 33.55 34.80
CA ARG A 29 16.95 34.40 33.73
C ARG A 29 18.10 34.87 32.82
N GLN A 30 17.77 34.86 31.52
CA GLN A 30 18.24 35.69 30.41
C GLN A 30 19.57 35.36 29.69
N ALA A 31 19.42 35.05 28.40
CA ALA A 31 20.03 35.85 27.33
C ALA A 31 19.04 35.93 26.13
N PRO A 32 19.09 37.00 25.31
CA PRO A 32 18.11 37.27 24.24
C PRO A 32 18.31 36.33 23.05
N VAL A 33 17.23 36.07 22.32
CA VAL A 33 17.23 35.25 21.10
C VAL A 33 17.96 36.00 19.98
N GLU A 34 19.22 35.65 19.73
CA GLU A 34 19.87 35.90 18.44
C GLU A 34 19.75 34.65 17.57
N TYR A 35 18.97 34.77 16.49
CA TYR A 35 18.90 33.82 15.39
C TYR A 35 20.26 33.77 14.68
N ARG A 36 21.16 32.87 15.09
CA ARG A 36 22.29 32.35 14.28
C ARG A 36 23.08 31.30 15.08
N SER A 37 22.75 30.02 14.90
CA SER A 37 23.75 28.95 14.72
C SER A 37 23.08 27.60 14.46
N ARG A 38 23.73 26.83 13.59
CA ARG A 38 23.43 25.44 13.27
C ARG A 38 23.77 24.57 14.49
N GLY A 39 22.77 23.93 15.11
CA GLY A 39 22.97 22.82 16.03
C GLY A 39 22.81 21.49 15.28
N ARG A 40 23.90 20.71 15.16
CA ARG A 40 23.82 19.29 14.81
C ARG A 40 23.32 18.57 16.06
N GLY A 41 22.11 17.99 15.98
CA GLY A 41 21.54 17.14 17.02
C GLY A 41 20.41 17.85 17.77
N GLY A 42 19.19 17.74 17.28
CA GLY A 42 18.00 18.19 18.00
C GLY A 42 17.59 17.19 19.10
N PRO A 43 16.51 17.47 19.85
CA PRO A 43 16.02 16.62 20.95
C PRO A 43 15.79 15.16 20.56
N VAL A 44 15.42 14.94 19.30
CA VAL A 44 15.15 13.62 18.72
C VAL A 44 16.44 12.84 18.46
N THR A 45 17.55 13.53 18.19
CA THR A 45 18.87 12.92 18.03
C THR A 45 19.37 12.36 19.37
N VAL A 46 19.14 13.10 20.47
CA VAL A 46 19.46 12.66 21.84
C VAL A 46 18.63 11.42 22.23
N TYR A 47 17.34 11.38 21.89
CA TYR A 47 16.49 10.20 22.12
C TYR A 47 16.97 8.98 21.34
N ALA A 48 17.35 9.17 20.07
CA ALA A 48 17.86 8.09 19.23
C ALA A 48 19.21 7.56 19.72
N GLU A 49 20.09 8.43 20.22
CA GLU A 49 21.38 8.05 20.80
C GLU A 49 21.20 7.31 22.13
N ALA A 50 20.27 7.73 22.98
CA ALA A 50 19.94 7.04 24.23
C ALA A 50 19.33 5.65 23.98
N LEU A 51 18.40 5.53 23.03
CA LEU A 51 17.81 4.25 22.62
C LEU A 51 18.87 3.31 22.02
N HIS A 52 19.76 3.85 21.18
CA HIS A 52 20.88 3.09 20.62
C HIS A 52 21.82 2.59 21.73
N ALA A 53 22.17 3.45 22.69
CA ALA A 53 23.04 3.04 23.79
C ALA A 53 22.40 1.92 24.64
N ALA A 54 21.10 2.03 24.94
CA ALA A 54 20.37 1.01 25.69
C ALA A 54 20.27 -0.34 24.94
N LEU A 55 20.01 -0.32 23.63
CA LEU A 55 19.88 -1.54 22.82
C LEU A 55 21.20 -2.32 22.66
N TYR A 56 22.34 -1.63 22.76
CA TYR A 56 23.67 -2.22 22.57
C TYR A 56 24.53 -2.26 23.83
N GLY A 57 23.97 -1.95 25.00
CA GLY A 57 24.68 -1.98 26.29
C GLY A 57 25.84 -0.98 26.38
N LEU A 58 25.75 0.13 25.64
CA LEU A 58 26.74 1.21 25.65
C LEU A 58 26.42 2.20 26.79
N PRO A 59 27.41 2.96 27.29
CA PRO A 59 27.15 4.00 28.28
C PRO A 59 26.20 5.05 27.68
N ALA A 60 25.03 5.22 28.30
CA ALA A 60 24.12 6.30 27.94
C ALA A 60 24.64 7.63 28.54
N SER A 61 24.49 8.75 27.82
CA SER A 61 24.77 10.08 28.35
C SER A 61 23.78 10.44 29.46
N ASP A 62 24.25 10.97 30.59
CA ASP A 62 23.44 11.42 31.75
C ASP A 62 22.54 12.65 31.47
N GLU A 63 22.47 13.13 30.24
CA GLU A 63 21.57 14.23 29.89
C GLU A 63 20.11 13.76 29.88
N SER A 64 19.29 14.38 30.72
CA SER A 64 17.85 14.16 30.78
C SER A 64 17.21 14.45 29.41
N LEU A 65 16.38 13.51 28.91
CA LEU A 65 15.61 13.67 27.67
C LEU A 65 14.71 14.93 27.72
N PRO A 66 14.60 15.70 26.63
CA PRO A 66 14.66 17.16 26.77
C PRO A 66 13.29 17.86 26.81
N THR A 67 13.22 18.82 27.73
CA THR A 67 12.52 20.11 27.84
C THR A 67 11.85 20.74 26.59
N ALA A 68 12.11 20.27 25.37
CA ALA A 68 11.57 20.84 24.13
C ALA A 68 10.13 20.39 23.81
N LEU A 69 9.75 19.15 24.14
CA LEU A 69 8.35 18.69 24.03
C LEU A 69 7.47 19.41 25.07
N ASP A 70 7.99 19.59 26.29
CA ASP A 70 7.33 20.39 27.33
C ASP A 70 7.19 21.86 26.92
N ALA A 71 8.22 22.45 26.31
CA ALA A 71 8.13 23.82 25.78
C ALA A 71 7.11 23.94 24.63
N LEU A 72 6.99 22.91 23.77
CA LEU A 72 5.99 22.84 22.71
C LEU A 72 4.56 22.68 23.26
N LEU A 73 4.37 21.80 24.25
CA LEU A 73 3.09 21.62 24.93
C LEU A 73 2.68 22.89 25.68
N GLN A 74 3.62 23.53 26.36
CA GLN A 74 3.37 24.80 27.04
C GLN A 74 3.05 25.93 26.04
N ALA A 75 3.70 25.96 24.87
CA ALA A 75 3.37 26.88 23.78
C ALA A 75 1.97 26.62 23.18
N THR A 76 1.52 25.36 23.05
CA THR A 76 0.14 25.05 22.62
C THR A 76 -0.91 25.56 23.61
N HIS A 77 -0.58 25.58 24.91
CA HIS A 77 -1.48 26.06 25.96
C HIS A 77 -1.53 27.60 26.04
N THR A 78 -0.47 28.30 25.62
CA THR A 78 -0.39 29.77 25.70
C THR A 78 -0.65 30.50 24.38
N ALA A 79 -0.73 29.80 23.25
CA ALA A 79 -0.98 30.40 21.94
C ALA A 79 -2.46 30.84 21.78
N THR A 80 -2.71 32.14 21.87
CA THR A 80 -4.06 32.71 21.73
C THR A 80 -4.32 33.23 20.32
N ALA A 81 -3.29 33.71 19.61
CA ALA A 81 -3.41 34.29 18.28
C ALA A 81 -3.44 33.21 17.15
N PRO A 82 -4.25 33.40 16.10
CA PRO A 82 -4.32 32.58 14.88
C PRO A 82 -2.95 32.16 14.31
N GLU A 83 -2.08 33.13 14.08
CA GLU A 83 -0.76 32.93 13.48
C GLU A 83 0.19 32.12 14.39
N GLN A 84 0.08 32.32 15.71
CA GLN A 84 0.84 31.56 16.70
C GLN A 84 0.40 30.10 16.73
N LYS A 85 -0.91 29.83 16.63
CA LYS A 85 -1.44 28.46 16.56
C LYS A 85 -0.97 27.76 15.29
N THR A 86 -1.00 28.44 14.14
CA THR A 86 -0.48 27.90 12.87
C THR A 86 1.02 27.60 12.95
N ALA A 87 1.82 28.49 13.55
CA ALA A 87 3.26 28.28 13.72
C ALA A 87 3.57 27.09 14.63
N VAL A 88 2.84 26.95 15.74
CA VAL A 88 3.00 25.82 16.68
C VAL A 88 2.64 24.49 16.01
N LEU A 89 1.52 24.42 15.28
CA LEU A 89 1.11 23.19 14.58
C LEU A 89 2.11 22.77 13.50
N ARG A 90 2.68 23.73 12.75
CA ARG A 90 3.75 23.48 11.78
C ARG A 90 5.02 22.96 12.46
N GLN A 91 5.40 23.55 13.59
CA GLN A 91 6.54 23.11 14.37
C GLN A 91 6.37 21.66 14.87
N VAL A 92 5.17 21.29 15.35
CA VAL A 92 4.87 19.91 15.75
C VAL A 92 4.95 18.96 14.55
N ALA A 93 4.39 19.34 13.39
CA ALA A 93 4.48 18.56 12.17
C ALA A 93 5.93 18.31 11.75
N GLU A 94 6.80 19.31 11.89
CA GLU A 94 8.22 19.21 11.58
C GLU A 94 8.97 18.30 12.57
N GLN A 95 8.66 18.36 13.87
CA GLN A 95 9.25 17.43 14.84
C GLN A 95 8.87 15.98 14.57
N LEU A 96 7.61 15.72 14.19
CA LEU A 96 7.15 14.37 13.82
C LEU A 96 7.82 13.84 12.56
N ARG A 97 8.03 14.70 11.54
CA ARG A 97 8.82 14.34 10.36
C ARG A 97 10.26 14.00 10.71
N ASN A 98 10.89 14.80 11.58
CA ASN A 98 12.26 14.53 12.03
C ASN A 98 12.37 13.19 12.77
N ALA A 99 11.37 12.85 13.59
CA ALA A 99 11.29 11.55 14.26
C ALA A 99 11.16 10.39 13.26
N ALA A 100 10.29 10.53 12.27
CA ALA A 100 10.16 9.55 11.20
C ALA A 100 11.44 9.38 10.36
N GLU A 101 12.10 10.48 10.01
CA GLU A 101 13.37 10.43 9.27
C GLU A 101 14.48 9.75 10.08
N ILE A 102 14.52 9.98 11.39
CA ILE A 102 15.46 9.31 12.29
C ILE A 102 15.15 7.81 12.36
N MET A 103 13.89 7.41 12.57
CA MET A 103 13.48 6.00 12.54
C MET A 103 13.91 5.33 11.22
N GLN A 104 13.66 5.99 10.08
CA GLN A 104 14.07 5.49 8.77
C GLN A 104 15.58 5.40 8.60
N ARG A 105 16.35 6.41 9.04
CA ARG A 105 17.83 6.39 8.97
C ARG A 105 18.43 5.26 9.80
N TYR A 106 17.85 4.97 10.96
CA TYR A 106 18.31 3.86 11.81
C TYR A 106 17.85 2.50 11.30
N GLN A 107 16.75 2.41 10.54
CA GLN A 107 16.39 1.20 9.80
C GLN A 107 17.51 0.72 8.88
N TYR A 108 18.13 1.64 8.14
CA TYR A 108 19.21 1.31 7.22
C TYR A 108 20.56 1.05 7.92
N ARG A 109 20.83 1.69 9.06
CA ARG A 109 22.13 1.58 9.75
C ARG A 109 22.21 0.47 10.82
N ALA A 110 21.09 0.10 11.44
CA ALA A 110 21.08 -0.78 12.60
C ALA A 110 20.67 -2.24 12.30
N GLN A 111 20.54 -2.63 11.03
CA GLN A 111 20.14 -4.00 10.63
C GLN A 111 18.86 -4.44 11.34
N TRP A 112 17.75 -3.73 11.10
CA TRP A 112 16.47 -4.03 11.75
C TRP A 112 15.93 -5.44 11.45
N ASP A 113 16.45 -6.10 10.41
CA ASP A 113 16.26 -7.51 10.10
C ASP A 113 16.71 -8.46 11.23
N ARG A 114 17.52 -7.96 12.17
CA ARG A 114 17.96 -8.71 13.36
C ARG A 114 17.07 -8.51 14.58
N PHE A 115 16.13 -7.57 14.55
CA PHE A 115 15.16 -7.45 15.63
C PHE A 115 14.11 -8.56 15.55
N PRO A 116 13.56 -8.97 16.70
CA PRO A 116 12.30 -9.72 16.72
C PRO A 116 11.26 -9.05 15.82
N THR A 117 10.53 -9.84 15.03
CA THR A 117 9.64 -9.34 13.97
C THR A 117 8.61 -8.33 14.50
N ASP A 118 8.12 -8.54 15.72
CA ASP A 118 7.19 -7.65 16.40
C ASP A 118 7.79 -6.27 16.71
N VAL A 119 9.07 -6.19 17.07
CA VAL A 119 9.78 -4.93 17.35
C VAL A 119 10.07 -4.17 16.05
N ALA A 120 10.51 -4.87 15.00
CA ALA A 120 10.72 -4.27 13.68
C ALA A 120 9.40 -3.73 13.10
N GLU A 121 8.30 -4.45 13.28
CA GLU A 121 6.96 -4.02 12.88
C GLU A 121 6.48 -2.81 13.67
N GLN A 122 6.66 -2.79 15.00
CA GLN A 122 6.29 -1.64 15.84
C GLN A 122 7.02 -0.37 15.42
N LEU A 123 8.31 -0.47 15.08
CA LEU A 123 9.10 0.67 14.61
C LEU A 123 8.64 1.17 13.23
N ALA A 124 8.25 0.26 12.33
CA ALA A 124 7.68 0.62 11.03
C ALA A 124 6.31 1.31 11.18
N ASP A 125 5.44 0.78 12.04
CA ASP A 125 4.13 1.37 12.32
C ASP A 125 4.28 2.75 12.99
N ALA A 126 5.23 2.91 13.91
CA ALA A 126 5.52 4.20 14.56
C ALA A 126 6.04 5.24 13.56
N HIS A 127 6.89 4.82 12.61
CA HIS A 127 7.33 5.68 11.51
C HIS A 127 6.15 6.17 10.65
N ASP A 128 5.29 5.24 10.22
CA ASP A 128 4.13 5.56 9.38
C ASP A 128 3.15 6.50 10.12
N GLN A 129 2.89 6.25 11.41
CA GLN A 129 2.02 7.09 12.23
C GLN A 129 2.58 8.51 12.39
N ALA A 130 3.88 8.65 12.64
CA ALA A 130 4.52 9.97 12.78
C ALA A 130 4.39 10.80 11.49
N GLN A 131 4.58 10.18 10.32
CA GLN A 131 4.38 10.82 9.02
C GLN A 131 2.92 11.23 8.79
N GLN A 132 1.96 10.35 9.12
CA GLN A 132 0.54 10.63 8.97
C GLN A 132 0.08 11.81 9.82
N ILE A 133 0.50 11.87 11.09
CA ILE A 133 0.13 12.97 12.00
C ILE A 133 0.74 14.28 11.49
N ALA A 134 2.00 14.28 11.05
CA ALA A 134 2.64 15.47 10.49
C ALA A 134 1.88 16.02 9.27
N GLN A 135 1.48 15.15 8.34
CA GLN A 135 0.69 15.54 7.16
C GLN A 135 -0.72 16.04 7.53
N ALA A 136 -1.35 15.46 8.56
CA ALA A 136 -2.63 15.94 9.06
C ALA A 136 -2.49 17.36 9.66
N LEU A 137 -1.46 17.61 10.46
CA LEU A 137 -1.21 18.91 11.05
C LEU A 137 -0.95 20.00 10.00
N ASP A 138 -0.18 19.72 8.96
CA ASP A 138 0.03 20.67 7.85
C ASP A 138 -1.25 21.01 7.09
N ARG A 139 -2.18 20.06 6.96
CA ARG A 139 -3.48 20.30 6.31
C ARG A 139 -4.39 21.20 7.13
N VAL A 140 -4.36 21.07 8.46
CA VAL A 140 -5.27 21.81 9.35
C VAL A 140 -4.67 23.14 9.79
N ALA A 141 -3.33 23.27 9.85
CA ALA A 141 -2.66 24.49 10.29
C ALA A 141 -3.10 25.80 9.58
N PRO A 142 -3.38 25.82 8.26
CA PRO A 142 -3.87 27.02 7.57
C PRO A 142 -5.28 27.46 7.96
N ALA A 143 -6.13 26.53 8.40
CA ALA A 143 -7.51 26.82 8.84
C ALA A 143 -7.55 27.66 10.13
N PHE A 144 -6.46 27.64 10.90
CA PHE A 144 -6.30 28.47 12.09
C PHE A 144 -5.75 29.87 11.78
N GLY A 145 -5.35 30.16 10.54
CA GLY A 145 -4.77 31.44 10.12
C GLY A 145 -5.71 32.36 9.34
N HIS A 146 -6.91 31.90 8.97
CA HIS A 146 -7.87 32.69 8.19
C HIS A 146 -9.06 33.15 9.06
N GLN A 147 -9.20 34.46 9.26
CA GLN A 147 -10.51 35.05 9.58
C GLN A 147 -11.30 35.23 8.28
N PRO A 148 -12.63 35.00 8.26
CA PRO A 148 -13.44 35.31 7.10
C PRO A 148 -13.46 36.83 6.91
N THR A 149 -12.85 37.32 5.83
CA THR A 149 -12.94 38.72 5.44
C THR A 149 -14.35 39.00 4.95
N MET A 150 -15.10 39.81 5.69
CA MET A 150 -16.32 40.45 5.20
C MET A 150 -15.97 41.28 3.97
N ASP A 151 -16.72 41.07 2.89
CA ASP A 151 -16.64 41.79 1.63
C ASP A 151 -16.65 43.31 1.85
N THR A 152 -15.55 43.97 1.52
CA THR A 152 -15.54 45.39 1.20
C THR A 152 -15.03 45.56 -0.21
N THR A 153 -15.95 45.90 -1.10
CA THR A 153 -15.75 46.22 -2.52
C THR A 153 -14.63 47.25 -2.71
N PRO A 154 -13.64 47.06 -3.60
CA PRO A 154 -12.69 48.12 -3.93
C PRO A 154 -13.26 49.04 -5.02
N ARG A 155 -13.34 50.32 -4.68
CA ARG A 155 -13.61 51.43 -5.62
C ARG A 155 -12.32 51.77 -6.36
N ALA A 156 -12.41 51.90 -7.69
CA ALA A 156 -11.33 52.21 -8.60
C ALA A 156 -10.63 53.55 -8.29
N GLN A 157 -9.29 53.56 -8.34
CA GLN A 157 -8.50 54.76 -8.64
C GLN A 157 -7.25 54.40 -9.46
N ALA A 158 -6.93 55.32 -10.37
CA ALA A 158 -6.13 55.14 -11.56
C ALA A 158 -4.62 55.36 -11.35
N ALA A 159 -3.89 54.85 -12.35
CA ALA A 159 -2.48 55.01 -12.73
C ALA A 159 -1.71 56.21 -12.19
N HIS A 160 -0.41 56.02 -11.95
CA HIS A 160 0.68 56.92 -12.37
C HIS A 160 2.06 56.22 -12.27
N GLY A 161 2.89 56.37 -13.30
CA GLY A 161 4.36 56.51 -13.15
C GLY A 161 5.26 55.31 -13.46
N GLN A 162 5.75 55.24 -14.70
CA GLN A 162 6.89 54.41 -15.14
C GLN A 162 8.22 54.87 -14.52
N ARG A 163 9.13 53.92 -14.24
CA ARG A 163 10.60 54.10 -14.38
C ARG A 163 11.29 52.75 -14.59
N ALA A 164 12.25 52.74 -15.51
CA ALA A 164 12.92 51.55 -16.07
C ALA A 164 14.39 51.39 -15.62
N THR A 165 14.94 50.21 -15.95
CA THR A 165 16.37 49.76 -16.00
C THR A 165 16.99 49.32 -14.66
N THR A 166 17.76 48.22 -14.53
CA THR A 166 18.69 47.52 -15.46
C THR A 166 18.94 46.04 -14.99
N PRO A 167 19.58 45.15 -15.79
CA PRO A 167 19.50 43.68 -15.67
C PRO A 167 20.64 43.00 -14.88
N TRP A 168 20.36 41.79 -14.36
CA TRP A 168 21.31 40.91 -13.67
C TRP A 168 21.94 39.89 -14.66
N PRO A 169 23.25 39.56 -14.58
CA PRO A 169 23.93 38.68 -15.55
C PRO A 169 23.64 37.18 -15.33
N PRO A 170 23.86 36.31 -16.34
CA PRO A 170 23.50 34.90 -16.28
C PRO A 170 24.54 34.10 -15.47
N ARG A 171 24.11 33.31 -14.49
CA ARG A 171 24.99 32.33 -13.84
C ARG A 171 24.78 30.92 -14.40
N GLN A 172 25.82 30.53 -15.12
CA GLN A 172 26.26 29.23 -15.61
C GLN A 172 25.59 27.98 -15.04
N ARG A 173 25.17 27.13 -15.99
CA ARG A 173 24.94 25.69 -15.85
C ARG A 173 26.15 25.03 -15.16
N ARG A 174 25.90 24.30 -14.08
CA ARG A 174 26.80 23.22 -13.65
C ARG A 174 26.10 21.90 -13.90
N HIS A 175 26.73 21.08 -14.73
CA HIS A 175 26.46 19.66 -14.85
C HIS A 175 26.66 19.01 -13.47
N HIS A 176 25.61 18.40 -12.93
CA HIS A 176 25.76 17.40 -11.88
C HIS A 176 25.77 16.03 -12.53
N ALA A 177 26.93 15.38 -12.34
CA ALA A 177 27.17 13.99 -12.63
C ALA A 177 26.10 13.12 -11.95
N THR A 178 25.69 12.08 -12.68
CA THR A 178 24.90 10.95 -12.22
C THR A 178 25.48 10.41 -10.91
N ALA A 179 24.78 10.63 -9.80
CA ALA A 179 25.03 9.92 -8.57
C ALA A 179 24.36 8.54 -8.67
N ASP A 180 25.17 7.49 -8.57
CA ASP A 180 24.73 6.10 -8.53
C ASP A 180 23.61 5.89 -7.50
N LEU A 181 22.50 5.33 -7.98
CA LEU A 181 21.43 4.82 -7.13
C LEU A 181 21.97 3.59 -6.35
N PRO A 182 21.69 3.45 -5.05
CA PRO A 182 22.13 2.30 -4.28
C PRO A 182 21.49 1.01 -4.81
N ARG A 183 22.31 -0.01 -5.07
CA ARG A 183 21.87 -1.36 -5.44
C ARG A 183 20.95 -1.94 -4.36
N GLN A 184 19.73 -2.31 -4.77
CA GLN A 184 18.72 -2.98 -3.96
C GLN A 184 19.09 -4.46 -3.70
N PRO A 185 18.56 -5.08 -2.62
CA PRO A 185 18.84 -6.47 -2.28
C PRO A 185 18.23 -7.38 -3.35
N THR A 186 19.09 -8.08 -4.09
CA THR A 186 18.67 -9.09 -5.07
C THR A 186 18.14 -10.32 -4.35
N LEU A 187 16.82 -10.52 -4.36
CA LEU A 187 16.27 -11.86 -4.17
C LEU A 187 16.69 -12.71 -5.38
N ARG A 188 17.12 -13.94 -5.13
CA ARG A 188 17.78 -14.81 -6.12
C ARG A 188 16.78 -15.20 -7.22
N GLU A 189 17.19 -15.13 -8.50
CA GLU A 189 16.42 -15.52 -9.70
C GLU A 189 15.65 -16.86 -9.55
N GLY A 190 16.14 -17.80 -8.71
CA GLY A 190 15.47 -19.06 -8.41
C GLY A 190 14.11 -18.94 -7.70
N HIS A 191 13.85 -17.88 -6.91
CA HIS A 191 12.53 -17.66 -6.31
C HIS A 191 11.50 -17.15 -7.33
N LEU A 192 11.94 -16.37 -8.34
CA LEU A 192 11.06 -15.80 -9.36
C LEU A 192 10.52 -16.88 -10.30
N LEU A 193 11.40 -17.77 -10.75
CA LEU A 193 11.02 -18.94 -11.56
C LEU A 193 10.04 -19.85 -10.81
N ALA A 194 10.28 -20.07 -9.52
CA ALA A 194 9.40 -20.88 -8.68
C ALA A 194 7.96 -20.32 -8.58
N ALA A 195 7.78 -19.00 -8.57
CA ALA A 195 6.44 -18.39 -8.47
C ALA A 195 5.59 -18.64 -9.74
N THR A 196 6.15 -18.38 -10.91
CA THR A 196 5.48 -18.63 -12.19
C THR A 196 5.21 -20.12 -12.42
N ASP A 197 6.17 -20.97 -12.09
CA ASP A 197 6.01 -22.43 -12.19
C ASP A 197 4.92 -22.95 -11.25
N SER A 198 4.84 -22.43 -10.02
CA SER A 198 3.79 -22.80 -9.07
C SER A 198 2.40 -22.42 -9.56
N LEU A 199 2.27 -21.25 -10.21
CA LEU A 199 0.99 -20.84 -10.81
C LEU A 199 0.60 -21.75 -11.97
N HIS A 200 1.53 -22.04 -12.88
CA HIS A 200 1.26 -22.96 -13.99
C HIS A 200 0.90 -24.36 -13.48
N ALA A 201 1.64 -24.88 -12.49
CA ALA A 201 1.37 -26.18 -11.89
C ALA A 201 0.01 -26.23 -11.19
N LEU A 202 -0.43 -25.13 -10.56
CA LEU A 202 -1.77 -25.02 -9.97
C LEU A 202 -2.85 -25.10 -11.04
N LEU A 203 -2.73 -24.30 -12.11
CA LEU A 203 -3.75 -24.20 -13.15
C LEU A 203 -3.77 -25.40 -14.12
N ALA A 204 -2.74 -26.24 -14.10
CA ALA A 204 -2.70 -27.50 -14.85
C ALA A 204 -3.40 -28.66 -14.13
N GLN A 205 -3.84 -28.49 -12.88
CA GLN A 205 -4.52 -29.54 -12.12
C GLN A 205 -5.91 -29.84 -12.74
N PRO A 206 -6.38 -31.11 -12.69
CA PRO A 206 -7.69 -31.50 -13.19
C PRO A 206 -8.82 -31.10 -12.21
N ARG A 207 -8.78 -29.87 -11.70
CA ARG A 207 -9.78 -29.29 -10.81
C ARG A 207 -9.86 -27.78 -11.05
N CYS A 208 -11.01 -27.18 -10.78
CA CYS A 208 -11.13 -25.73 -10.79
C CYS A 208 -10.48 -25.15 -9.52
N ALA A 209 -9.47 -24.29 -9.68
CA ALA A 209 -8.82 -23.62 -8.55
C ALA A 209 -9.65 -22.42 -8.03
N LEU A 210 -9.55 -22.13 -6.74
CA LEU A 210 -10.16 -20.94 -6.13
C LEU A 210 -9.16 -19.78 -6.03
N GLY A 211 -9.38 -18.72 -6.79
CA GLY A 211 -8.71 -17.44 -6.62
C GLY A 211 -9.48 -16.49 -5.72
N VAL A 212 -8.78 -15.74 -4.87
CA VAL A 212 -9.38 -14.70 -4.03
C VAL A 212 -8.75 -13.35 -4.29
N PHE A 213 -9.57 -12.38 -4.69
CA PHE A 213 -9.15 -11.00 -4.86
C PHE A 213 -9.21 -10.23 -3.54
N VAL A 214 -8.09 -9.59 -3.18
CA VAL A 214 -7.94 -8.76 -1.97
C VAL A 214 -7.35 -7.40 -2.35
N PRO A 215 -8.03 -6.27 -2.07
CA PRO A 215 -7.48 -4.94 -2.28
C PRO A 215 -6.39 -4.67 -1.24
N ALA A 216 -5.20 -4.35 -1.72
CA ALA A 216 -4.05 -4.18 -0.84
C ALA A 216 -4.14 -2.86 -0.07
N GLY A 217 -3.62 -2.86 1.15
CA GLY A 217 -3.68 -1.69 2.02
C GLY A 217 -5.08 -1.39 2.54
N LEU A 218 -5.98 -2.38 2.59
CA LEU A 218 -7.33 -2.17 3.13
C LEU A 218 -7.34 -2.11 4.66
N HIS A 219 -6.43 -2.83 5.33
CA HIS A 219 -6.26 -2.90 6.79
C HIS A 219 -4.81 -2.58 7.20
N PRO A 220 -4.54 -2.22 8.47
CA PRO A 220 -3.16 -2.15 8.97
C PRO A 220 -2.42 -3.46 8.68
N ALA A 221 -1.11 -3.40 8.43
CA ALA A 221 -0.33 -4.51 7.89
C ALA A 221 -0.53 -5.82 8.68
N ARG A 222 -0.47 -5.75 10.01
CA ARG A 222 -0.66 -6.93 10.89
C ARG A 222 -2.05 -7.58 10.75
N ALA A 223 -3.09 -6.78 10.53
CA ALA A 223 -4.44 -7.29 10.32
C ALA A 223 -4.61 -7.88 8.92
N GLU A 224 -4.04 -7.23 7.90
CA GLU A 224 -4.07 -7.69 6.52
C GLU A 224 -3.33 -9.04 6.35
N ARG A 225 -2.16 -9.20 6.97
CA ARG A 225 -1.42 -10.48 6.99
C ARG A 225 -2.26 -11.62 7.57
N ARG A 226 -2.86 -11.40 8.74
CA ARG A 226 -3.77 -12.39 9.35
C ARG A 226 -4.97 -12.74 8.47
N GLN A 227 -5.53 -11.74 7.76
CA GLN A 227 -6.64 -11.97 6.84
C GLN A 227 -6.20 -12.84 5.66
N LEU A 228 -5.03 -12.58 5.09
CA LEU A 228 -4.45 -13.41 4.02
C LEU A 228 -4.17 -14.83 4.51
N ASP A 229 -3.60 -15.01 5.71
CA ASP A 229 -3.37 -16.32 6.31
C ASP A 229 -4.69 -17.11 6.45
N GLN A 230 -5.72 -16.47 7.00
CA GLN A 230 -7.03 -17.08 7.21
C GLN A 230 -7.73 -17.43 5.89
N ILE A 231 -7.63 -16.56 4.88
CA ILE A 231 -8.19 -16.83 3.55
C ILE A 231 -7.44 -17.98 2.85
N ALA A 232 -6.11 -18.05 2.98
CA ALA A 232 -5.31 -19.14 2.43
C ALA A 232 -5.65 -20.49 3.08
N GLN A 233 -5.82 -20.50 4.42
CA GLN A 233 -6.25 -21.66 5.19
C GLN A 233 -7.70 -22.08 4.87
N ALA A 234 -8.55 -21.11 4.55
CA ALA A 234 -9.95 -21.34 4.20
C ALA A 234 -10.17 -21.96 2.81
N GLY A 235 -9.10 -22.14 2.02
CA GLY A 235 -9.15 -22.84 0.73
C GLY A 235 -8.88 -21.97 -0.49
N ALA A 236 -8.35 -20.75 -0.34
CA ALA A 236 -7.81 -20.02 -1.49
C ALA A 236 -6.57 -20.74 -2.04
N ASP A 237 -6.61 -21.08 -3.32
CA ASP A 237 -5.52 -21.72 -4.06
C ASP A 237 -4.53 -20.70 -4.64
N LEU A 238 -5.04 -19.51 -5.00
CA LEU A 238 -4.26 -18.37 -5.48
C LEU A 238 -4.81 -17.05 -4.96
N PHE A 239 -3.99 -16.01 -4.97
CA PHE A 239 -4.41 -14.64 -4.67
C PHE A 239 -4.38 -13.74 -5.89
N GLU A 240 -5.35 -12.83 -5.95
CA GLU A 240 -5.25 -11.61 -6.74
C GLU A 240 -5.12 -10.41 -5.81
N ILE A 241 -3.97 -9.73 -5.84
CA ILE A 241 -3.73 -8.55 -5.00
C ILE A 241 -3.98 -7.28 -5.82
N GLY A 242 -5.01 -6.53 -5.46
CA GLY A 242 -5.39 -5.30 -6.15
C GLY A 242 -4.54 -4.10 -5.69
N LEU A 243 -3.82 -3.47 -6.63
CA LEU A 243 -3.18 -2.18 -6.39
C LEU A 243 -4.23 -1.07 -6.42
N ALA A 244 -4.49 -0.45 -5.27
CA ALA A 244 -5.50 0.59 -5.18
C ALA A 244 -5.21 1.77 -6.11
N HIS A 245 -6.19 2.12 -6.93
CA HIS A 245 -6.11 3.19 -7.92
C HIS A 245 -7.28 4.18 -7.73
N HIS A 246 -7.03 5.46 -8.02
CA HIS A 246 -8.01 6.53 -7.82
C HIS A 246 -9.16 6.46 -8.83
N ASP A 247 -8.85 6.10 -10.09
CA ASP A 247 -9.81 6.06 -11.20
C ASP A 247 -10.12 4.62 -11.62
N ALA A 248 -10.54 3.80 -10.64
CA ALA A 248 -10.85 2.38 -10.84
C ALA A 248 -12.22 2.15 -11.52
N GLY A 249 -12.39 2.69 -12.73
CA GLY A 249 -13.66 2.72 -13.46
C GLY A 249 -14.15 1.35 -13.96
N LEU A 250 -13.25 0.38 -14.12
CA LEU A 250 -13.59 -1.00 -14.50
C LEU A 250 -14.07 -1.83 -13.30
N ASP A 251 -13.81 -1.34 -12.09
CA ASP A 251 -14.27 -1.92 -10.85
C ASP A 251 -15.64 -1.38 -10.44
N GLY A 252 -16.39 -2.20 -9.72
CA GLY A 252 -17.69 -1.86 -9.18
C GLY A 252 -17.60 -1.08 -7.87
N PRO A 253 -18.74 -0.57 -7.38
CA PRO A 253 -18.76 0.40 -6.27
C PRO A 253 -18.15 -0.12 -4.96
N VAL A 254 -18.18 -1.45 -4.73
CA VAL A 254 -17.57 -2.07 -3.54
C VAL A 254 -16.05 -2.00 -3.58
N ILE A 255 -15.43 -2.37 -4.72
CA ILE A 255 -13.97 -2.36 -4.87
C ILE A 255 -13.48 -0.91 -4.94
N GLN A 256 -14.18 -0.03 -5.65
CA GLN A 256 -13.89 1.41 -5.64
C GLN A 256 -13.93 2.01 -4.22
N ALA A 257 -14.91 1.63 -3.38
CA ALA A 257 -14.96 2.06 -1.99
C ALA A 257 -13.78 1.52 -1.16
N ALA A 258 -13.38 0.26 -1.37
CA ALA A 258 -12.23 -0.33 -0.71
C ALA A 258 -10.92 0.37 -1.12
N TYR A 259 -10.73 0.66 -2.42
CA TYR A 259 -9.58 1.42 -2.90
C TYR A 259 -9.52 2.83 -2.32
N ARG A 260 -10.64 3.57 -2.27
CA ARG A 260 -10.68 4.89 -1.59
C ARG A 260 -10.26 4.81 -0.13
N ARG A 261 -10.69 3.77 0.60
CA ARG A 261 -10.27 3.53 1.99
C ARG A 261 -8.80 3.13 2.12
N ALA A 262 -8.26 2.38 1.15
CA ALA A 262 -6.85 2.03 1.14
C ALA A 262 -5.98 3.26 0.88
N LEU A 263 -6.36 4.08 -0.10
CA LEU A 263 -5.67 5.31 -0.50
C LEU A 263 -5.68 6.38 0.60
N SER A 264 -6.76 6.51 1.36
CA SER A 264 -6.88 7.52 2.43
C SER A 264 -5.90 7.30 3.61
N ARG A 265 -5.28 6.13 3.69
CA ARG A 265 -4.31 5.77 4.73
C ARG A 265 -2.85 6.05 4.35
N GLY A 266 -2.60 6.55 3.13
CA GLY A 266 -1.25 6.84 2.64
C GLY A 266 -0.40 5.58 2.42
N ASN A 267 0.79 5.77 1.84
CA ASN A 267 1.80 4.73 1.58
C ASN A 267 1.22 3.44 0.93
N VAL A 268 0.15 3.58 0.13
CA VAL A 268 -0.64 2.43 -0.35
C VAL A 268 0.20 1.48 -1.19
N PHE A 269 1.16 2.02 -1.95
CA PHE A 269 2.05 1.24 -2.79
C PHE A 269 3.00 0.36 -1.97
N THR A 270 3.66 0.94 -0.96
CA THR A 270 4.52 0.18 -0.02
C THR A 270 3.73 -0.90 0.71
N ARG A 271 2.51 -0.57 1.15
CA ARG A 271 1.62 -1.52 1.82
C ARG A 271 1.19 -2.63 0.86
N ALA A 272 0.95 -2.31 -0.40
CA ALA A 272 0.62 -3.28 -1.42
C ALA A 272 1.75 -4.26 -1.71
N LEU A 273 3.00 -3.78 -1.76
CA LEU A 273 4.16 -4.66 -1.91
C LEU A 273 4.33 -5.61 -0.71
N ARG A 274 4.09 -5.13 0.52
CA ARG A 274 4.13 -5.98 1.72
C ARG A 274 3.00 -7.02 1.72
N ALA A 275 1.80 -6.63 1.29
CA ALA A 275 0.66 -7.55 1.18
C ALA A 275 0.93 -8.61 0.11
N LEU A 276 1.52 -8.21 -1.02
CA LEU A 276 1.97 -9.09 -2.09
C LEU A 276 3.03 -10.07 -1.61
N GLU A 277 4.09 -9.61 -0.95
CA GLU A 277 5.15 -10.46 -0.41
C GLU A 277 4.60 -11.52 0.55
N HIS A 278 3.69 -11.11 1.44
CA HIS A 278 3.04 -12.05 2.36
C HIS A 278 2.13 -13.04 1.61
N ALA A 279 1.30 -12.58 0.68
CA ALA A 279 0.41 -13.43 -0.10
C ALA A 279 1.17 -14.44 -0.97
N ALA A 280 2.25 -14.01 -1.62
CA ALA A 280 3.13 -14.84 -2.44
C ALA A 280 3.83 -15.94 -1.63
N GLY A 281 4.16 -15.67 -0.36
CA GLY A 281 4.66 -16.67 0.58
C GLY A 281 3.63 -17.74 0.97
N LEU A 282 2.34 -17.49 0.75
CA LEU A 282 1.24 -18.42 1.07
C LEU A 282 0.79 -19.21 -0.16
N ARG A 283 0.58 -18.52 -1.29
CA ARG A 283 -0.02 -19.07 -2.52
C ARG A 283 0.53 -18.34 -3.76
N PRO A 284 0.50 -18.96 -4.96
CA PRO A 284 0.74 -18.24 -6.20
C PRO A 284 -0.13 -16.98 -6.26
N THR A 285 0.50 -15.83 -6.52
CA THR A 285 -0.16 -14.53 -6.41
C THR A 285 0.02 -13.73 -7.68
N VAL A 286 -1.09 -13.21 -8.20
CA VAL A 286 -1.10 -12.27 -9.33
C VAL A 286 -1.52 -10.90 -8.85
N VAL A 287 -0.86 -9.88 -9.37
CA VAL A 287 -1.20 -8.48 -9.08
C VAL A 287 -2.24 -8.02 -10.08
N MET A 288 -3.33 -7.43 -9.61
CA MET A 288 -4.29 -6.73 -10.46
C MET A 288 -4.03 -5.22 -10.34
N THR A 289 -3.83 -4.55 -11.47
CA THR A 289 -3.55 -3.11 -11.51
C THR A 289 -4.10 -2.44 -12.76
N TYR A 290 -4.00 -1.11 -12.80
CA TYR A 290 -4.30 -0.26 -13.95
C TYR A 290 -3.01 0.18 -14.62
N TRP A 291 -3.10 0.70 -15.84
CA TRP A 291 -1.96 1.13 -16.63
C TRP A 291 -1.28 2.37 -16.01
N GLU A 292 -2.05 3.28 -15.41
CA GLU A 292 -1.50 4.51 -14.85
C GLU A 292 -0.38 4.28 -13.81
N PRO A 293 -0.54 3.38 -12.80
CA PRO A 293 0.58 3.01 -11.93
C PRO A 293 1.79 2.43 -12.67
N VAL A 294 1.56 1.58 -13.67
CA VAL A 294 2.63 0.97 -14.48
C VAL A 294 3.42 2.04 -15.22
N HIS A 295 2.71 2.95 -15.90
CA HIS A 295 3.31 4.06 -16.62
C HIS A 295 4.05 5.02 -15.69
N ARG A 296 3.45 5.40 -14.56
CA ARG A 296 4.03 6.34 -13.58
C ARG A 296 5.36 5.84 -13.01
N HIS A 297 5.43 4.55 -12.69
CA HIS A 297 6.62 3.95 -12.09
C HIS A 297 7.65 3.48 -13.14
N GLY A 298 7.24 3.36 -14.40
CA GLY A 298 8.02 2.73 -15.46
C GLY A 298 7.74 1.22 -15.52
N PRO A 299 7.36 0.67 -16.69
CA PRO A 299 7.06 -0.75 -16.87
C PRO A 299 8.14 -1.70 -16.33
N GLU A 300 9.41 -1.43 -16.63
CA GLU A 300 10.55 -2.26 -16.24
C GLU A 300 10.78 -2.26 -14.73
N TYR A 301 10.67 -1.08 -14.11
CA TYR A 301 10.87 -0.94 -12.68
C TYR A 301 9.73 -1.60 -11.91
N LEU A 302 8.48 -1.36 -12.32
CA LEU A 302 7.34 -1.97 -11.65
C LEU A 302 7.33 -3.49 -11.83
N ALA A 303 7.57 -4.01 -13.03
CA ALA A 303 7.62 -5.44 -13.28
C ALA A 303 8.65 -6.15 -12.38
N ARG A 304 9.86 -5.60 -12.27
CA ARG A 304 10.90 -6.13 -11.36
C ARG A 304 10.46 -6.06 -9.92
N LEU A 305 9.89 -4.94 -9.48
CA LEU A 305 9.48 -4.77 -8.10
C LEU A 305 8.36 -5.74 -7.68
N LEU A 306 7.41 -6.00 -8.59
CA LEU A 306 6.36 -6.99 -8.34
C LEU A 306 6.92 -8.41 -8.33
N ALA A 307 7.82 -8.72 -9.26
CA ALA A 307 8.50 -10.01 -9.31
C ALA A 307 9.33 -10.24 -8.04
N ASP A 308 10.15 -9.27 -7.62
CA ASP A 308 10.96 -9.32 -6.40
C ASP A 308 10.10 -9.54 -5.14
N ALA A 309 8.88 -8.97 -5.12
CA ALA A 309 7.90 -9.21 -4.07
C ALA A 309 7.20 -10.59 -4.18
N GLY A 310 7.58 -11.45 -5.13
CA GLY A 310 7.09 -12.82 -5.28
C GLY A 310 5.86 -12.98 -6.18
N ALA A 311 5.47 -11.96 -6.95
CA ALA A 311 4.36 -12.09 -7.89
C ALA A 311 4.66 -13.14 -8.97
N ALA A 312 3.70 -14.03 -9.23
CA ALA A 312 3.74 -14.95 -10.36
C ALA A 312 3.30 -14.29 -11.67
N GLY A 313 2.52 -13.20 -11.57
CA GLY A 313 2.04 -12.43 -12.71
C GLY A 313 1.46 -11.07 -12.32
N ALA A 314 1.22 -10.23 -13.32
CA ALA A 314 0.53 -8.96 -13.16
C ALA A 314 -0.43 -8.69 -14.33
N MET A 315 -1.72 -8.57 -13.99
CA MET A 315 -2.81 -8.25 -14.91
C MET A 315 -3.08 -6.75 -14.89
N VAL A 316 -2.83 -6.10 -16.03
CA VAL A 316 -3.16 -4.68 -16.27
C VAL A 316 -4.49 -4.62 -17.01
N VAL A 317 -5.55 -4.19 -16.32
CA VAL A 317 -6.93 -4.38 -16.79
C VAL A 317 -7.35 -3.42 -17.93
N ASP A 318 -6.68 -2.29 -18.05
CA ASP A 318 -6.92 -1.22 -19.02
C ASP A 318 -5.70 -0.97 -19.92
N LEU A 319 -4.81 -1.97 -20.07
CA LEU A 319 -3.58 -1.85 -20.86
C LEU A 319 -3.88 -1.40 -22.31
N PRO A 320 -3.37 -0.22 -22.72
CA PRO A 320 -3.51 0.27 -24.08
C PRO A 320 -2.82 -0.64 -25.11
N GLU A 321 -3.38 -0.73 -26.31
CA GLU A 321 -2.84 -1.57 -27.38
C GLU A 321 -1.41 -1.16 -27.78
N ASP A 322 -1.16 0.14 -27.91
CA ASP A 322 0.15 0.71 -28.25
C ASP A 322 1.22 0.51 -27.16
N GLN A 323 0.81 0.16 -25.94
CA GLN A 323 1.69 -0.10 -24.79
C GLN A 323 1.89 -1.59 -24.50
N THR A 324 1.15 -2.45 -25.22
CA THR A 324 1.08 -3.88 -24.92
C THR A 324 2.45 -4.57 -25.07
N GLU A 325 3.15 -4.33 -26.18
CA GLU A 325 4.47 -4.92 -26.41
C GLU A 325 5.51 -4.47 -25.38
N HIS A 326 5.46 -3.19 -25.00
CA HIS A 326 6.39 -2.62 -24.00
C HIS A 326 6.19 -3.29 -22.63
N TRP A 327 4.94 -3.38 -22.17
CA TRP A 327 4.63 -4.05 -20.90
C TRP A 327 5.03 -5.53 -20.92
N GLN A 328 4.73 -6.25 -22.00
CA GLN A 328 5.08 -7.66 -22.13
C GLN A 328 6.59 -7.90 -22.14
N ALA A 329 7.36 -7.05 -22.81
CA ALA A 329 8.81 -7.13 -22.81
C ALA A 329 9.38 -6.90 -21.39
N ALA A 330 8.87 -5.89 -20.68
CA ALA A 330 9.27 -5.58 -19.31
C ALA A 330 8.93 -6.73 -18.34
N ALA A 331 7.71 -7.26 -18.40
CA ALA A 331 7.26 -8.36 -17.57
C ALA A 331 8.03 -9.66 -17.85
N LYS A 332 8.24 -10.00 -19.13
CA LYS A 332 9.05 -11.16 -19.55
C LYS A 332 10.49 -11.06 -19.03
N ALA A 333 11.10 -9.87 -19.09
CA ALA A 333 12.45 -9.65 -18.56
C ALA A 333 12.53 -9.80 -17.03
N ALA A 334 11.41 -9.65 -16.32
CA ALA A 334 11.29 -9.87 -14.88
C ALA A 334 10.76 -11.28 -14.51
N ASN A 335 10.55 -12.16 -15.51
CA ASN A 335 9.90 -13.46 -15.35
C ASN A 335 8.50 -13.36 -14.70
N LEU A 336 7.72 -12.37 -15.12
CA LEU A 336 6.37 -12.13 -14.63
C LEU A 336 5.35 -12.46 -15.73
N SER A 337 4.37 -13.31 -15.40
CA SER A 337 3.26 -13.56 -16.35
C SER A 337 2.42 -12.30 -16.56
N THR A 338 1.84 -12.17 -17.75
CA THR A 338 0.95 -11.07 -18.14
C THR A 338 -0.43 -11.60 -18.49
N PRO A 339 -1.27 -11.95 -17.49
CA PRO A 339 -2.64 -12.36 -17.77
C PRO A 339 -3.43 -11.26 -18.45
N ARG A 340 -4.37 -11.65 -19.32
CA ARG A 340 -5.18 -10.71 -20.11
C ARG A 340 -6.66 -10.89 -19.82
N LEU A 341 -7.34 -9.79 -19.51
CA LEU A 341 -8.80 -9.72 -19.49
C LEU A 341 -9.32 -9.58 -20.92
N LEU A 342 -10.19 -10.49 -21.36
CA LEU A 342 -10.77 -10.45 -22.70
C LEU A 342 -12.29 -10.18 -22.65
N PRO A 343 -12.76 -9.08 -23.27
CA PRO A 343 -14.19 -8.83 -23.41
C PRO A 343 -14.88 -9.91 -24.26
N ARG A 344 -16.08 -10.35 -23.83
CA ARG A 344 -16.86 -11.38 -24.52
C ARG A 344 -17.24 -11.07 -25.97
N HIS A 345 -17.31 -9.78 -26.30
CA HIS A 345 -17.74 -9.30 -27.62
C HIS A 345 -16.62 -9.31 -28.66
N LEU A 346 -15.38 -9.68 -28.29
CA LEU A 346 -14.29 -9.82 -29.27
C LEU A 346 -14.63 -10.91 -30.30
N THR A 347 -14.24 -10.67 -31.56
CA THR A 347 -14.32 -11.66 -32.65
C THR A 347 -13.25 -12.74 -32.48
N ASP A 348 -13.40 -13.90 -33.14
CA ASP A 348 -12.40 -14.98 -33.05
C ASP A 348 -11.00 -14.53 -33.51
N THR A 349 -10.94 -13.73 -34.58
CA THR A 349 -9.69 -13.11 -35.05
C THR A 349 -9.08 -12.18 -33.99
N GLY A 350 -9.91 -11.37 -33.32
CA GLY A 350 -9.47 -10.50 -32.23
C GLY A 350 -8.97 -11.30 -31.02
N LEU A 351 -9.60 -12.44 -30.70
CA LEU A 351 -9.16 -13.32 -29.62
C LEU A 351 -7.77 -13.88 -29.88
N VAL A 352 -7.48 -14.36 -31.09
CA VAL A 352 -6.15 -14.87 -31.46
C VAL A 352 -5.10 -13.77 -31.31
N THR A 353 -5.38 -12.56 -31.80
CA THR A 353 -4.45 -11.42 -31.69
C THR A 353 -4.17 -11.05 -30.23
N VAL A 354 -5.21 -10.88 -29.41
CA VAL A 354 -5.04 -10.47 -28.02
C VAL A 354 -4.41 -11.57 -27.16
N ALA A 355 -4.69 -12.84 -27.45
CA ALA A 355 -4.15 -13.97 -26.72
C ALA A 355 -2.68 -14.27 -27.05
N ALA A 356 -2.19 -13.90 -28.25
CA ALA A 356 -0.81 -14.16 -28.67
C ALA A 356 0.25 -13.50 -27.75
N GLY A 357 -0.10 -12.37 -27.12
CA GLY A 357 0.76 -11.69 -26.16
C GLY A 357 0.46 -12.01 -24.68
N ALA A 358 -0.54 -12.83 -24.39
CA ALA A 358 -0.88 -13.20 -23.02
C ALA A 358 0.09 -14.26 -22.48
N SER A 359 0.26 -14.30 -21.16
CA SER A 359 0.93 -15.41 -20.45
C SER A 359 0.30 -15.59 -19.07
N GLY A 360 0.53 -16.74 -18.43
CA GLY A 360 -0.16 -17.12 -17.20
C GLY A 360 -1.57 -17.63 -17.48
N TRP A 361 -2.53 -16.74 -17.77
CA TRP A 361 -3.91 -17.11 -18.09
C TRP A 361 -4.66 -16.09 -18.94
N LEU A 362 -5.80 -16.52 -19.49
CA LEU A 362 -6.81 -15.68 -20.11
C LEU A 362 -7.98 -15.49 -19.13
N TYR A 363 -8.31 -14.24 -18.80
CA TYR A 363 -9.38 -13.91 -17.88
C TYR A 363 -10.69 -13.66 -18.64
N ALA A 364 -11.65 -14.57 -18.48
CA ALA A 364 -12.97 -14.54 -19.05
C ALA A 364 -13.99 -13.98 -18.04
N PRO A 365 -14.44 -12.72 -18.15
CA PRO A 365 -15.42 -12.18 -17.21
C PRO A 365 -16.74 -12.98 -17.28
N ALA A 366 -17.27 -13.38 -16.13
CA ALA A 366 -18.46 -14.22 -16.00
C ALA A 366 -19.77 -13.43 -16.28
N SER A 367 -19.70 -12.10 -16.30
CA SER A 367 -20.78 -11.21 -16.70
C SER A 367 -20.27 -10.11 -17.63
N THR A 368 -21.13 -9.60 -18.52
CA THR A 368 -20.90 -8.32 -19.23
C THR A 368 -21.23 -7.12 -18.34
N ALA A 369 -21.86 -7.34 -17.19
CA ALA A 369 -22.11 -6.33 -16.18
C ALA A 369 -20.85 -6.06 -15.34
N PRO A 370 -20.74 -4.87 -14.71
CA PRO A 370 -19.59 -4.51 -13.87
C PRO A 370 -19.43 -5.45 -12.65
N THR A 371 -18.24 -5.42 -12.03
CA THR A 371 -17.96 -6.22 -10.84
C THR A 371 -18.95 -5.94 -9.71
N GLY A 372 -19.39 -6.99 -9.02
CA GLY A 372 -20.40 -6.91 -7.97
C GLY A 372 -21.85 -7.02 -8.44
N TYR A 373 -22.09 -7.28 -9.72
CA TYR A 373 -23.39 -7.71 -10.23
C TYR A 373 -23.92 -8.94 -9.47
N ARG A 374 -25.21 -8.90 -9.12
CA ARG A 374 -25.92 -9.94 -8.33
C ARG A 374 -27.04 -10.63 -9.12
N GLY A 375 -27.22 -10.31 -10.39
CA GLY A 375 -28.26 -10.92 -11.21
C GLY A 375 -27.85 -12.28 -11.77
N PRO A 376 -28.72 -12.90 -12.59
CA PRO A 376 -28.45 -14.21 -13.17
C PRO A 376 -27.22 -14.15 -14.08
N LEU A 377 -26.39 -15.19 -13.99
CA LEU A 377 -25.25 -15.38 -14.89
C LEU A 377 -25.71 -16.08 -16.16
N ASP A 378 -25.35 -15.53 -17.32
CA ASP A 378 -25.50 -16.21 -18.60
C ASP A 378 -24.37 -17.25 -18.76
N VAL A 379 -24.62 -18.43 -18.17
CA VAL A 379 -23.71 -19.58 -18.19
C VAL A 379 -23.52 -20.14 -19.60
N PRO A 380 -24.55 -20.31 -20.44
CA PRO A 380 -24.36 -20.70 -21.85
C PRO A 380 -23.43 -19.74 -22.61
N ALA A 381 -23.63 -18.43 -22.51
CA ALA A 381 -22.74 -17.47 -23.17
C ALA A 381 -21.30 -17.50 -22.61
N LEU A 382 -21.12 -17.82 -21.31
CA LEU A 382 -19.79 -18.06 -20.76
C LEU A 382 -19.17 -19.32 -21.34
N ALA A 383 -19.92 -20.42 -21.43
CA ALA A 383 -19.44 -21.69 -21.98
C ALA A 383 -18.97 -21.53 -23.43
N ASP A 384 -19.78 -20.86 -24.27
CA ASP A 384 -19.41 -20.54 -25.65
C ASP A 384 -18.14 -19.69 -25.71
N PHE A 385 -18.05 -18.67 -24.85
CA PHE A 385 -16.87 -17.80 -24.81
C PHE A 385 -15.60 -18.55 -24.36
N THR A 386 -15.69 -19.39 -23.32
CA THR A 386 -14.56 -20.21 -22.87
C THR A 386 -14.09 -21.19 -23.94
N THR A 387 -15.02 -21.76 -24.72
CA THR A 387 -14.70 -22.62 -25.87
C THR A 387 -13.91 -21.87 -26.93
N ARG A 388 -14.35 -20.66 -27.28
CA ARG A 388 -13.65 -19.78 -28.24
C ARG A 388 -12.26 -19.38 -27.74
N LEU A 389 -12.10 -19.09 -26.46
CA LEU A 389 -10.79 -18.78 -25.86
C LEU A 389 -9.83 -19.96 -25.94
N ARG A 390 -10.29 -21.18 -25.63
CA ARG A 390 -9.48 -22.41 -25.71
C ARG A 390 -9.11 -22.77 -27.14
N ALA A 391 -9.93 -22.40 -28.13
CA ALA A 391 -9.58 -22.53 -29.54
C ALA A 391 -8.52 -21.51 -29.98
N ALA A 392 -8.52 -20.32 -29.37
CA ALA A 392 -7.57 -19.25 -29.71
C ALA A 392 -6.21 -19.38 -29.00
N SER A 393 -6.13 -20.10 -27.88
CA SER A 393 -4.91 -20.18 -27.06
C SER A 393 -4.87 -21.43 -26.18
N PRO A 394 -3.67 -22.02 -25.93
CA PRO A 394 -3.49 -23.11 -24.98
C PRO A 394 -3.48 -22.66 -23.51
N LEU A 395 -3.50 -21.35 -23.25
CA LEU A 395 -3.44 -20.82 -21.88
C LEU A 395 -4.68 -21.24 -21.05
N PRO A 396 -4.51 -21.44 -19.74
CA PRO A 396 -5.63 -21.63 -18.83
C PRO A 396 -6.64 -20.48 -18.92
N VAL A 397 -7.92 -20.80 -18.78
CA VAL A 397 -9.02 -19.84 -18.74
C VAL A 397 -9.45 -19.67 -17.29
N VAL A 398 -9.33 -18.45 -16.78
CA VAL A 398 -9.77 -18.06 -15.44
C VAL A 398 -11.02 -17.20 -15.57
N SER A 399 -12.00 -17.37 -14.68
CA SER A 399 -13.19 -16.53 -14.68
C SER A 399 -13.49 -15.94 -13.31
N GLY A 400 -13.80 -14.65 -13.31
CA GLY A 400 -14.38 -13.95 -12.17
C GLY A 400 -15.35 -12.89 -12.68
N VAL A 401 -15.68 -11.87 -11.89
CA VAL A 401 -16.68 -10.84 -12.23
C VAL A 401 -18.10 -11.41 -12.37
N GLY A 402 -18.94 -11.23 -11.33
CA GLY A 402 -20.34 -11.67 -11.32
C GLY A 402 -20.58 -13.01 -10.60
N ILE A 403 -19.52 -13.72 -10.21
CA ILE A 403 -19.58 -14.92 -9.37
C ILE A 403 -19.76 -14.48 -7.91
N SER A 404 -21.01 -14.36 -7.47
CA SER A 404 -21.36 -13.74 -6.18
C SER A 404 -21.77 -14.74 -5.09
N THR A 405 -22.00 -16.00 -5.44
CA THR A 405 -22.43 -17.06 -4.51
C THR A 405 -21.72 -18.38 -4.80
N PRO A 406 -21.58 -19.28 -3.80
CA PRO A 406 -21.01 -20.61 -4.01
C PRO A 406 -21.74 -21.42 -5.10
N ALA A 407 -23.07 -21.35 -5.16
CA ALA A 407 -23.86 -22.02 -6.19
C ALA A 407 -23.56 -21.50 -7.62
N LEU A 408 -23.23 -20.21 -7.78
CA LEU A 408 -22.77 -19.71 -9.08
C LEU A 408 -21.36 -20.19 -9.41
N ALA A 409 -20.47 -20.26 -8.41
CA ALA A 409 -19.12 -20.80 -8.61
C ALA A 409 -19.15 -22.27 -9.04
N GLU A 410 -19.98 -23.09 -8.40
CA GLU A 410 -20.20 -24.49 -8.78
C GLU A 410 -20.68 -24.66 -10.23
N ARG A 411 -21.53 -23.75 -10.72
CA ARG A 411 -22.00 -23.75 -12.12
C ARG A 411 -20.93 -23.30 -13.12
N VAL A 412 -19.98 -22.47 -12.70
CA VAL A 412 -18.91 -21.94 -13.56
C VAL A 412 -17.70 -22.88 -13.57
N ALA A 413 -17.44 -23.59 -12.47
CA ALA A 413 -16.29 -24.46 -12.28
C ALA A 413 -16.00 -25.44 -13.45
N PRO A 414 -16.99 -26.07 -14.10
CA PRO A 414 -16.73 -26.99 -15.22
C PRO A 414 -16.18 -26.31 -16.48
N LEU A 415 -16.35 -25.00 -16.60
CA LEU A 415 -16.05 -24.25 -17.82
C LEU A 415 -14.62 -23.69 -17.82
N VAL A 416 -13.99 -23.59 -16.64
CA VAL A 416 -12.79 -22.79 -16.41
C VAL A 416 -11.79 -23.51 -15.51
N ASP A 417 -10.53 -23.14 -15.64
CA ASP A 417 -9.43 -23.74 -14.87
C ASP A 417 -9.32 -23.11 -13.47
N ALA A 418 -9.82 -21.87 -13.30
CA ALA A 418 -10.00 -21.26 -11.98
C ALA A 418 -11.20 -20.30 -11.92
N VAL A 419 -11.79 -20.19 -10.72
CA VAL A 419 -12.79 -19.18 -10.37
C VAL A 419 -12.18 -18.17 -9.42
N VAL A 420 -12.28 -16.88 -9.75
CA VAL A 420 -11.84 -15.77 -8.89
C VAL A 420 -13.04 -15.09 -8.21
N ILE A 421 -13.03 -15.05 -6.88
CA ILE A 421 -14.01 -14.32 -6.07
C ILE A 421 -13.42 -13.01 -5.55
N GLY A 422 -14.12 -11.90 -5.81
CA GLY A 422 -13.69 -10.56 -5.37
C GLY A 422 -14.73 -9.89 -4.50
N THR A 423 -15.78 -9.35 -5.10
CA THR A 423 -16.77 -8.51 -4.39
C THR A 423 -17.35 -9.11 -3.10
N PRO A 424 -17.67 -10.42 -3.00
CA PRO A 424 -18.13 -11.00 -1.73
C PRO A 424 -17.10 -10.88 -0.62
N VAL A 425 -15.83 -11.20 -0.92
CA VAL A 425 -14.71 -11.13 0.03
C VAL A 425 -14.38 -9.69 0.39
N VAL A 426 -14.30 -8.79 -0.60
CA VAL A 426 -14.04 -7.36 -0.34
C VAL A 426 -15.13 -6.74 0.53
N ARG A 427 -16.40 -7.12 0.31
CA ARG A 427 -17.51 -6.66 1.15
C ARG A 427 -17.34 -7.14 2.58
N ALA A 428 -17.03 -8.42 2.79
CA ALA A 428 -16.76 -8.94 4.12
C ALA A 428 -15.59 -8.22 4.78
N LEU A 429 -14.45 -8.05 4.10
CA LEU A 429 -13.32 -7.28 4.61
C LEU A 429 -13.70 -5.84 4.97
N MET A 430 -14.61 -5.20 4.23
CA MET A 430 -15.06 -3.84 4.54
C MET A 430 -15.97 -3.75 5.77
N THR A 431 -16.80 -4.76 6.04
CA THR A 431 -17.89 -4.68 7.03
C THR A 431 -17.75 -5.62 8.23
N ALA A 432 -17.28 -6.85 8.00
CA ALA A 432 -17.18 -7.93 8.97
C ALA A 432 -16.01 -8.86 8.57
N PRO A 433 -14.74 -8.44 8.79
CA PRO A 433 -13.58 -9.11 8.20
C PRO A 433 -13.44 -10.59 8.55
N GLU A 434 -13.94 -11.01 9.71
CA GLU A 434 -14.00 -12.41 10.16
C GLU A 434 -14.87 -13.31 9.27
N GLN A 435 -15.78 -12.73 8.47
CA GLN A 435 -16.61 -13.47 7.52
C GLN A 435 -15.87 -13.79 6.21
N ALA A 436 -14.76 -13.11 5.91
CA ALA A 436 -13.99 -13.37 4.69
C ALA A 436 -13.53 -14.83 4.58
N PRO A 437 -12.86 -15.44 5.58
CA PRO A 437 -12.49 -16.86 5.52
C PRO A 437 -13.71 -17.80 5.48
N VAL A 438 -14.79 -17.49 6.20
CA VAL A 438 -16.03 -18.31 6.18
C VAL A 438 -16.61 -18.37 4.76
N LEU A 439 -16.66 -17.22 4.07
CA LEU A 439 -17.09 -17.16 2.68
C LEU A 439 -16.15 -17.95 1.78
N THR A 440 -14.83 -17.78 1.93
CA THR A 440 -13.84 -18.53 1.15
C THR A 440 -14.02 -20.04 1.31
N THR A 441 -14.27 -20.54 2.52
CA THR A 441 -14.56 -21.97 2.77
C THR A 441 -15.82 -22.42 2.05
N ALA A 442 -16.89 -21.62 2.06
CA ALA A 442 -18.12 -21.96 1.33
C ALA A 442 -17.89 -22.06 -0.19
N PHE A 443 -17.08 -21.16 -0.76
CA PHE A 443 -16.69 -21.23 -2.17
C PHE A 443 -15.77 -22.44 -2.47
N ALA A 444 -14.79 -22.71 -1.62
CA ALA A 444 -13.89 -23.86 -1.77
C ALA A 444 -14.67 -25.19 -1.76
N HIS A 445 -15.64 -25.34 -0.84
CA HIS A 445 -16.53 -26.50 -0.82
C HIS A 445 -17.36 -26.65 -2.10
N ALA A 446 -17.87 -25.54 -2.66
CA ALA A 446 -18.63 -25.58 -3.90
C ALA A 446 -17.79 -25.98 -5.13
N LEU A 447 -16.47 -25.81 -5.09
CA LEU A 447 -15.55 -26.25 -6.16
C LEU A 447 -15.02 -27.68 -5.96
N THR A 448 -15.18 -28.26 -4.76
CA THR A 448 -14.67 -29.60 -4.41
C THR A 448 -15.26 -30.75 -5.25
N PRO A 449 -16.54 -30.77 -5.68
CA PRO A 449 -17.10 -31.88 -6.48
C PRO A 449 -16.37 -32.14 -7.80
N TYR A 450 -15.62 -31.17 -8.30
CA TYR A 450 -14.90 -31.27 -9.58
C TYR A 450 -13.44 -31.70 -9.43
N ALA A 451 -13.00 -32.11 -8.23
CA ALA A 451 -11.69 -32.73 -8.02
C ALA A 451 -11.63 -34.20 -8.49
N THR A 452 -12.77 -34.78 -8.90
CA THR A 452 -12.86 -36.16 -9.40
C THR A 452 -13.94 -36.28 -10.47
N THR A 453 -13.60 -36.05 -11.75
CA THR A 453 -14.24 -36.78 -12.84
C THR A 453 -13.24 -36.99 -13.99
N GLU A 454 -13.20 -38.24 -14.42
CA GLU A 454 -12.30 -38.85 -15.39
C GLU A 454 -12.26 -38.14 -16.76
N THR A 455 -11.06 -38.14 -17.34
CA THR A 455 -10.74 -38.17 -18.78
C THR A 455 -11.20 -36.98 -19.64
N ARG A 456 -10.32 -35.98 -19.80
CA ARG A 456 -10.22 -35.21 -21.04
C ARG A 456 -9.70 -36.15 -22.13
N ALA A 457 -10.60 -36.62 -22.99
CA ALA A 457 -10.28 -37.29 -24.25
C ALA A 457 -9.89 -36.26 -25.32
#